data_AF-A0A1I4F5T3-F1
#
_entry.id   AF-A0A1I4F5T3-F1
#
_cell.length_a   1.000
_cell.length_b   1.000
_cell.length_c   1.000
_cell.angle_alpha   90.00
_cell.angle_beta   90.00
_cell.angle_gamma   90.00
#
_symmetry.space_group_name_H-M   'P 1'
#
loop_
_entity.id
_entity.type
_entity.pdbx_description
1 polymer ?
#
loop_
_entity_poly.entity_id
_entity_poly.type
_entity_poly.pdbx_seq_one_letter_code
_entity_poly.pdbx_strand_id
1 'polypeptide(L)'
;MKAWKLVSGILSIIMFFIVMLQSCAAGVVDAINDEGGTSGGAGFIVGFLMLAGGITSIATKGSTGKGGDVALMIMFGAAALIGITCAGIYTDLVIWGFWCLINAVLALVSMKRK
;
A
#
# COMPACT_ATOMS: atom_id res chain seq x y z
N MET A 1 6.23 3.21 -18.04
CA MET A 1 7.33 3.64 -17.15
C MET A 1 7.98 2.43 -16.47
N LYS A 2 8.92 1.76 -17.13
CA LYS A 2 9.45 0.45 -16.66
C LYS A 2 10.24 0.55 -15.35
N ALA A 3 11.09 1.58 -15.22
CA ALA A 3 11.92 1.80 -14.04
C ALA A 3 11.07 2.05 -12.77
N TRP A 4 10.06 2.92 -12.86
CA TRP A 4 9.15 3.18 -11.74
C TRP A 4 8.44 1.92 -11.25
N LYS A 5 7.91 1.10 -12.16
CA LYS A 5 7.22 -0.15 -11.79
C LYS A 5 8.13 -1.12 -11.04
N LEU A 6 9.39 -1.20 -11.46
CA LEU A 6 10.38 -2.03 -10.79
C LEU A 6 10.69 -1.50 -9.37
N VAL A 7 11.00 -0.21 -9.26
CA VAL A 7 11.41 0.41 -7.99
C VAL A 7 10.25 0.45 -6.99
N SER A 8 9.07 0.92 -7.41
CA SER A 8 7.86 0.92 -6.57
C SER A 8 7.48 -0.47 -6.10
N GLY A 9 7.64 -1.47 -6.98
CA GLY A 9 7.33 -2.86 -6.65
C GLY A 9 8.23 -3.43 -5.57
N ILE A 10 9.55 -3.31 -5.75
CA ILE A 10 10.53 -3.79 -4.76
C ILE A 10 10.33 -3.08 -3.42
N LEU A 11 10.16 -1.76 -3.45
CA LEU A 11 10.03 -0.97 -2.24
C LEU A 11 8.74 -1.31 -1.48
N SER A 12 7.63 -1.52 -2.18
CA SER A 12 6.36 -1.92 -1.54
C SER A 12 6.42 -3.31 -0.91
N ILE A 13 7.18 -4.24 -1.49
CA ILE A 13 7.42 -5.57 -0.89
C ILE A 13 8.27 -5.46 0.38
N ILE A 14 9.29 -4.60 0.39
CA ILE A 14 10.11 -4.38 1.59
C ILE A 14 9.29 -3.69 2.69
N MET A 15 8.57 -2.63 2.33
CA MET A 15 7.73 -1.87 3.27
C MET A 15 6.63 -2.74 3.87
N PHE A 16 6.07 -3.71 3.14
CA PHE A 16 5.10 -4.67 3.67
C PHE A 16 5.57 -5.33 4.97
N PHE A 17 6.82 -5.79 5.04
CA PHE A 17 7.33 -6.41 6.27
C PHE A 17 7.34 -5.43 7.45
N ILE A 18 7.65 -4.16 7.21
CA ILE A 18 7.65 -3.11 8.24
C ILE A 18 6.22 -2.82 8.70
N VAL A 19 5.29 -2.64 7.75
CA VAL A 19 3.87 -2.38 8.02
C VAL A 19 3.26 -3.49 8.86
N MET A 20 3.55 -4.76 8.54
CA MET A 20 3.03 -5.91 9.28
C MET A 20 3.52 -5.92 10.73
N LEU A 21 4.80 -5.64 10.95
CA LEU A 21 5.36 -5.57 12.31
C LEU A 21 4.77 -4.40 13.11
N GLN A 22 4.62 -3.22 12.50
CA GLN A 22 3.97 -2.07 13.13
C GLN A 22 2.49 -2.32 13.43
N SER A 23 1.79 -3.02 12.53
CA SER A 23 0.38 -3.38 12.71
C SER A 23 0.18 -4.37 13.86
N CYS A 24 1.08 -5.35 14.01
CA CYS A 24 1.09 -6.22 15.18
C CYS A 24 1.32 -5.43 16.46
N ALA A 25 2.28 -4.49 16.46
CA ALA A 25 2.58 -3.66 17.62
C ALA A 25 1.39 -2.77 18.00
N ALA A 26 0.76 -2.11 17.03
CA ALA A 26 -0.44 -1.29 17.24
C ALA A 26 -1.59 -2.13 17.82
N GLY A 27 -1.84 -3.32 17.28
CA GLY A 27 -2.87 -4.22 17.82
C GLY A 27 -2.61 -4.68 19.26
N VAL A 28 -1.35 -4.92 19.62
CA VAL A 28 -0.96 -5.26 21.01
C VAL A 28 -1.16 -4.06 21.93
N VAL A 29 -0.75 -2.86 21.51
CA VAL A 29 -0.89 -1.63 22.31
C VAL A 29 -2.37 -1.31 22.54
N ASP A 30 -3.21 -1.39 21.51
CA ASP A 30 -4.66 -1.20 21.61
C ASP A 30 -5.30 -2.20 22.59
N ALA A 31 -4.90 -3.47 22.51
CA ALA A 31 -5.39 -4.51 23.42
C ALA A 31 -4.95 -4.30 24.89
N ILE A 32 -3.75 -3.75 25.13
CA ILE A 32 -3.27 -3.44 26.49
C ILE A 32 -4.05 -2.25 27.07
N ASN A 33 -4.33 -1.25 26.24
CA ASN A 33 -5.03 -0.04 26.67
C ASN A 33 -6.57 -0.22 26.76
N ASP A 34 -7.08 -1.41 26.36
CA ASP A 34 -8.51 -1.69 26.20
C ASP A 34 -9.24 -0.63 25.34
N GLU A 35 -8.48 -0.03 24.43
CA GLU A 35 -9.01 0.87 23.41
C GLU A 35 -9.37 -0.01 22.23
N GLY A 36 -10.63 -0.01 21.80
CA GLY A 36 -11.13 -0.80 20.66
C GLY A 36 -10.58 -0.35 19.29
N GLY A 37 -9.28 -0.13 19.19
CA GLY A 37 -8.58 0.41 18.03
C GLY A 37 -8.61 -0.55 16.85
N THR A 38 -8.93 0.00 15.68
CA THR A 38 -8.99 -0.74 14.40
C THR A 38 -7.72 -0.61 13.58
N SER A 39 -6.72 0.15 14.06
CA SER A 39 -5.52 0.53 13.31
C SER A 39 -4.63 -0.68 13.00
N GLY A 40 -4.44 -1.59 13.95
CA GLY A 40 -3.70 -2.83 13.75
C GLY A 40 -4.28 -3.65 12.61
N GLY A 41 -5.59 -3.91 12.63
CA GLY A 41 -6.30 -4.64 11.57
C GLY A 41 -6.25 -3.92 10.21
N ALA A 42 -6.43 -2.59 10.20
CA ALA A 42 -6.32 -1.80 8.97
C ALA A 42 -4.92 -1.88 8.36
N GLY A 43 -3.87 -1.85 9.20
CA GLY A 43 -2.49 -2.00 8.77
C GLY A 43 -2.18 -3.34 8.13
N PHE A 44 -2.77 -4.44 8.61
CA PHE A 44 -2.70 -5.74 7.93
C PHE A 44 -3.28 -5.67 6.51
N ILE A 45 -4.46 -5.07 6.34
CA ILE A 45 -5.11 -4.94 5.03
C ILE A 45 -4.25 -4.10 4.09
N VAL A 46 -3.77 -2.94 4.56
CA VAL A 46 -2.86 -2.07 3.80
C VAL A 46 -1.59 -2.82 3.39
N GLY A 47 -0.99 -3.57 4.31
CA GLY A 47 0.19 -4.39 4.06
C GLY A 47 -0.04 -5.41 2.93
N PHE A 48 -1.11 -6.22 3.00
CA PHE A 48 -1.39 -7.20 1.95
C PHE A 48 -1.67 -6.56 0.59
N LEU A 49 -2.36 -5.42 0.56
CA LEU A 49 -2.56 -4.66 -0.67
C LEU A 49 -1.24 -4.10 -1.22
N MET A 50 -0.32 -3.65 -0.36
CA MET A 50 1.02 -3.22 -0.77
C MET A 50 1.85 -4.36 -1.34
N LEU A 51 1.77 -5.56 -0.74
CA LEU A 51 2.46 -6.75 -1.25
C LEU A 51 1.91 -7.15 -2.62
N ALA A 52 0.58 -7.26 -2.75
CA ALA A 52 -0.08 -7.61 -4.00
C ALA A 52 0.17 -6.56 -5.10
N GLY A 53 0.07 -5.27 -4.76
CA GLY A 53 0.41 -4.16 -5.64
C GLY A 53 1.89 -4.18 -6.06
N GLY A 54 2.79 -4.48 -5.12
CA GLY A 54 4.22 -4.57 -5.37
C GLY A 54 4.57 -5.67 -6.38
N ILE A 55 4.04 -6.88 -6.17
CA ILE A 55 4.21 -8.03 -7.07
C ILE A 55 3.63 -7.71 -8.46
N THR A 56 2.41 -7.15 -8.50
CA THR A 56 1.74 -6.77 -9.74
C THR A 56 2.54 -5.70 -10.50
N SER A 57 3.20 -4.78 -9.79
CA SER A 57 4.01 -3.72 -10.39
C SER A 57 5.20 -4.31 -11.13
N ILE A 58 5.90 -5.25 -10.50
CA ILE A 58 7.04 -5.96 -11.08
C ILE A 58 6.59 -6.84 -12.25
N ALA A 59 5.52 -7.62 -12.08
CA ALA A 59 5.02 -8.55 -13.10
C ALA A 59 4.53 -7.81 -14.36
N THR A 60 3.94 -6.63 -14.20
CA THR A 60 3.36 -5.86 -15.33
C THR A 60 4.31 -4.79 -15.89
N LYS A 61 5.58 -4.75 -15.46
CA LYS A 61 6.55 -3.74 -15.88
C LYS A 61 6.80 -3.70 -17.38
N GLY A 62 6.73 -4.87 -18.05
CA GLY A 62 6.96 -5.03 -19.48
C GLY A 62 5.68 -5.01 -20.34
N SER A 63 4.50 -4.94 -19.73
CA SER A 63 3.23 -5.07 -20.45
C SER A 63 2.88 -3.84 -21.28
N THR A 64 2.48 -4.07 -22.53
CA THR A 64 1.97 -3.05 -23.47
C THR A 64 0.53 -2.64 -23.17
N GLY A 65 -0.28 -3.55 -22.61
CA GLY A 65 -1.69 -3.30 -22.26
C GLY A 65 -1.88 -2.45 -21.00
N LYS A 66 -3.06 -1.86 -20.82
CA LYS A 66 -3.39 -0.96 -19.68
C LYS A 66 -3.82 -1.68 -18.40
N GLY A 67 -4.23 -2.95 -18.48
CA GLY A 67 -4.79 -3.71 -17.35
C GLY A 67 -3.90 -3.76 -16.11
N GLY A 68 -2.58 -3.89 -16.29
CA GLY A 68 -1.65 -3.89 -15.16
C GLY A 68 -1.62 -2.55 -14.41
N ASP A 69 -1.69 -1.43 -15.14
CA ASP A 69 -1.73 -0.11 -14.51
C ASP A 69 -3.09 0.18 -13.83
N VAL A 70 -4.19 -0.37 -14.35
CA VAL A 70 -5.51 -0.31 -13.70
C VAL A 70 -5.50 -1.10 -12.38
N ALA A 71 -4.96 -2.32 -12.40
CA ALA A 71 -4.85 -3.14 -11.20
C ALA A 71 -4.02 -2.45 -10.10
N LEU A 72 -2.89 -1.84 -10.48
CA LEU A 72 -2.05 -1.06 -9.56
C LEU A 72 -2.80 0.13 -8.97
N MET A 73 -3.56 0.87 -9.79
CA MET A 73 -4.37 1.98 -9.30
C MET A 73 -5.38 1.51 -8.24
N ILE A 74 -6.08 0.40 -8.48
CA ILE A 74 -7.10 -0.11 -7.56
C ILE A 74 -6.45 -0.59 -6.26
N MET A 75 -5.41 -1.42 -6.33
CA MET A 75 -4.76 -1.98 -5.15
C MET A 75 -4.13 -0.89 -4.27
N PHE A 76 -3.30 -0.03 -4.86
CA PHE A 76 -2.65 1.06 -4.13
C PHE A 76 -3.63 2.17 -3.75
N GLY A 77 -4.66 2.43 -4.56
CA GLY A 77 -5.71 3.40 -4.23
C GLY A 77 -6.55 2.97 -3.03
N ALA A 78 -6.95 1.69 -2.98
CA ALA A 78 -7.65 1.14 -1.83
C ALA A 78 -6.77 1.14 -0.57
N ALA A 79 -5.49 0.73 -0.71
CA ALA A 79 -4.54 0.78 0.40
C ALA A 79 -4.32 2.20 0.92
N ALA A 80 -4.25 3.19 0.02
CA ALA A 80 -4.13 4.60 0.38
C ALA A 80 -5.35 5.09 1.16
N LEU A 81 -6.55 4.77 0.68
CA LEU A 81 -7.78 5.17 1.33
C LEU A 81 -7.86 4.60 2.74
N ILE A 82 -7.68 3.28 2.88
CA ILE A 82 -7.70 2.60 4.18
C ILE A 82 -6.61 3.15 5.11
N GLY A 83 -5.37 3.29 4.62
CA GLY A 83 -4.26 3.74 5.43
C GLY A 83 -4.42 5.17 5.96
N ILE A 84 -5.06 6.05 5.18
CA ILE A 84 -5.31 7.43 5.60
C ILE A 84 -6.54 7.54 6.51
N THR A 85 -7.63 6.81 6.22
CA THR A 85 -8.89 6.95 6.97
C THR A 85 -8.93 6.13 8.26
N CYS A 86 -8.18 5.03 8.33
CA CYS A 86 -8.25 4.07 9.45
C CYS A 86 -7.00 4.12 10.37
N ALA A 87 -6.19 5.18 10.28
CA ALA A 87 -4.97 5.34 11.07
C ALA A 87 -5.22 5.51 12.58
N GLY A 88 -6.35 6.11 12.96
CA GLY A 88 -6.59 6.47 14.37
C GLY A 88 -5.48 7.39 14.89
N ILE A 89 -4.84 6.99 15.99
CA ILE A 89 -3.71 7.72 16.60
C ILE A 89 -2.35 7.35 16.00
N TYR A 90 -2.27 6.30 15.18
CA TYR A 90 -1.02 5.74 14.65
C TYR A 90 -0.64 6.43 13.34
N THR A 91 0.29 7.38 13.42
CA THR A 91 0.69 8.22 12.27
C THR A 91 1.47 7.42 11.22
N ASP A 92 2.08 6.30 11.59
CA ASP A 92 2.75 5.39 10.67
C ASP A 92 1.80 4.88 9.58
N LEU A 93 0.54 4.55 9.92
CA LEU A 93 -0.42 4.08 8.92
C LEU A 93 -0.76 5.14 7.86
N VAL A 94 -0.78 6.42 8.26
CA VAL A 94 -0.96 7.54 7.34
C VAL A 94 0.22 7.63 6.37
N ILE A 95 1.46 7.46 6.85
CA ILE A 95 2.67 7.49 6.02
C ILE A 95 2.63 6.38 4.96
N TRP A 96 2.22 5.16 5.33
CA TRP A 96 2.05 4.06 4.39
C TRP A 96 0.92 4.31 3.38
N GLY A 97 -0.18 4.92 3.85
CA GLY A 97 -1.26 5.38 2.98
C GLY A 97 -0.79 6.40 1.94
N PHE A 98 0.05 7.36 2.33
CA PHE A 98 0.65 8.33 1.39
C PHE A 98 1.58 7.66 0.36
N TRP A 99 2.40 6.69 0.78
CA TRP A 99 3.21 5.92 -0.17
C TRP A 99 2.34 5.19 -1.20
N CYS A 100 1.25 4.58 -0.75
CA CYS A 100 0.27 3.94 -1.64
C CYS A 100 -0.38 4.97 -2.57
N LEU A 101 -0.73 6.16 -2.08
CA LEU A 101 -1.32 7.22 -2.88
C LEU A 101 -0.39 7.67 -4.02
N ILE A 102 0.90 7.85 -3.72
CA ILE A 102 1.91 8.18 -4.73
C ILE A 102 1.95 7.11 -5.83
N ASN A 103 1.94 5.83 -5.44
CA ASN A 103 1.95 4.74 -6.42
C ASN A 103 0.66 4.67 -7.25
N ALA A 104 -0.50 4.96 -6.65
CA ALA A 104 -1.77 5.03 -7.38
C ALA A 104 -1.76 6.18 -8.41
N VAL A 105 -1.25 7.36 -8.04
CA VAL A 105 -1.11 8.51 -8.95
C VAL A 105 -0.12 8.19 -10.09
N LEU A 106 1.01 7.55 -9.77
CA LEU A 106 1.99 7.16 -10.79
C LEU A 106 1.44 6.09 -11.73
N ALA A 107 0.59 5.18 -11.25
CA ALA A 107 -0.16 4.25 -12.09
C ALA A 107 -1.11 4.99 -13.05
N LEU A 108 -1.88 5.97 -12.55
CA LEU A 108 -2.73 6.85 -13.37
C LEU A 108 -1.94 7.56 -14.47
N VAL A 109 -0.79 8.15 -14.12
CA VAL A 109 0.09 8.82 -15.09
C VAL A 109 0.64 7.82 -16.12
N SER A 110 1.01 6.61 -15.68
CA SER A 110 1.48 5.52 -16.54
C SER A 110 0.41 5.12 -17.57
N MET A 111 -0.87 5.06 -17.19
CA MET A 111 -1.97 4.78 -18.11
C MET A 111 -2.19 5.88 -19.14
N LYS A 112 -2.17 7.16 -18.72
CA LYS A 112 -2.39 8.27 -19.65
C LYS A 112 -1.27 8.40 -20.68
N ARG A 113 -0.07 7.94 -20.36
CA ARG A 113 1.10 7.94 -21.24
C ARG A 113 1.19 6.71 -22.16
N LYS A 114 0.22 5.79 -22.10
CA LYS A 114 0.11 4.61 -22.97
C LYS A 114 -0.93 4.82 -24.05
#